data_AF-A0A7J4B640-F1
#
_entry.id   AF-A0A7J4B640-F1
#
_cell.length_a   1.000
_cell.length_b   1.000
_cell.length_c   1.000
_cell.angle_alpha   90.00
_cell.angle_beta   90.00
_cell.angle_gamma   90.00
#
_symmetry.space_group_name_H-M   'P 1'
#
loop_
_entity.id
_entity.type
_entity.pdbx_description
1 polymer ?
#
loop_
_entity_poly.entity_id
_entity_poly.type
_entity_poly.pdbx_seq_one_letter_code
_entity_poly.pdbx_strand_id
1 'polypeptide(L)' 'MIKRCERCGEETHFLEKCSFCGKYVCRKCIHAARNIEKVKRVVICKSCFGDANKVREYENMK' A
#
# COMPACT_ATOMS: atom_id res chain seq x y z
N MET A 1 2.73 -16.97 -11.59
CA MET A 1 1.82 -15.98 -12.21
C MET A 1 2.36 -14.59 -11.96
N ILE A 2 2.74 -13.90 -13.03
CA ILE A 2 3.11 -12.48 -12.99
C ILE A 2 1.81 -11.68 -12.87
N LYS A 3 1.73 -10.76 -11.92
CA LYS A 3 0.55 -9.91 -11.71
C LYS A 3 0.89 -8.46 -11.99
N ARG A 4 -0.07 -7.70 -12.52
CA ARG A 4 0.14 -6.29 -12.92
C ARG A 4 -0.19 -5.34 -11.78
N CYS A 5 0.68 -4.37 -11.54
CA CYS A 5 0.44 -3.28 -10.59
C CYS A 5 -0.67 -2.36 -11.11
N GLU A 6 -1.73 -2.15 -10.32
CA GLU A 6 -2.85 -1.26 -10.70
C GLU A 6 -2.49 0.23 -10.67
N ARG A 7 -1.28 0.59 -10.23
CA ARG A 7 -0.80 1.98 -10.18
C ARG A 7 0.13 2.31 -11.34
N CYS A 8 1.20 1.54 -11.53
CA CYS A 8 2.20 1.82 -12.57
C CYS A 8 2.07 0.93 -13.82
N GLY A 9 1.22 -0.10 -13.80
CA GLY A 9 1.10 -1.03 -14.91
C GLY A 9 2.28 -2.00 -15.06
N GLU A 10 3.32 -1.92 -14.21
CA GLU A 10 4.43 -2.87 -14.23
C GLU A 10 3.96 -4.27 -13.84
N GLU A 11 4.52 -5.24 -14.54
CA GLU A 11 4.33 -6.65 -14.30
C GLU A 11 5.31 -7.13 -13.24
N THR A 12 4.80 -7.70 -12.15
CA THR A 12 5.62 -8.10 -11.01
C THR A 12 5.12 -9.39 -10.38
N HIS A 13 6.03 -10.10 -9.72
CA HIS A 13 5.69 -11.29 -8.94
C HIS A 13 5.12 -10.93 -7.57
N PHE A 14 5.35 -9.70 -7.09
CA PHE A 14 4.96 -9.26 -5.76
C PHE A 14 4.00 -8.08 -5.83
N LEU A 15 2.73 -8.33 -5.50
CA LEU A 15 1.71 -7.31 -5.30
C LEU A 15 1.20 -7.36 -3.87
N GLU A 16 1.02 -6.19 -3.28
CA GLU A 16 0.46 -6.02 -1.95
C GLU A 16 -0.76 -5.09 -2.04
N LYS A 17 -1.81 -5.39 -1.28
CA LYS A 17 -3.04 -4.59 -1.29
C LYS A 17 -2.86 -3.35 -0.43
N CYS A 18 -3.09 -2.17 -0.99
CA CYS A 18 -3.14 -0.93 -0.23
C CYS A 18 -4.36 -0.93 0.70
N SER A 19 -4.15 -0.70 1.99
CA SER A 19 -5.23 -0.70 2.99
C SER A 19 -6.20 0.48 2.84
N PHE A 20 -5.80 1.52 2.12
CA PHE A 20 -6.59 2.75 1.97
C PHE A 20 -7.38 2.82 0.66
N CYS A 21 -6.75 2.53 -0.48
CA CYS A 21 -7.43 2.55 -1.77
C CYS A 21 -7.86 1.17 -2.28
N GLY A 22 -7.51 0.09 -1.55
CA GLY A 22 -7.86 -1.28 -1.92
C GLY A 22 -7.15 -1.84 -3.16
N LYS A 23 -6.35 -1.02 -3.87
CA LYS A 23 -5.62 -1.42 -5.08
C LYS A 23 -4.41 -2.29 -4.75
N TYR A 24 -4.13 -3.26 -5.61
CA TYR A 24 -2.92 -4.06 -5.62
C TYR A 24 -1.78 -3.27 -6.25
N VAL A 25 -0.75 -3.00 -5.43
CA VAL A 25 0.40 -2.21 -5.82
C VAL A 25 1.68 -3.02 -5.70
N CYS A 26 2.62 -2.79 -6.61
CA CYS A 26 3.96 -3.37 -6.54
C CYS A 26 4.76 -2.72 -5.42
N ARG A 27 5.84 -3.39 -4.97
CA ARG A 27 6.73 -2.88 -3.92
C ARG A 27 7.29 -1.47 -4.19
N LYS A 28 7.51 -1.11 -5.47
CA LYS A 28 7.95 0.25 -5.86
C LYS A 28 6.89 1.33 -5.64
N CYS A 29 5.63 0.95 -5.73
CA CYS A 29 4.48 1.84 -5.60
C CYS A 29 3.97 1.94 -4.16
N ILE A 30 4.41 1.03 -3.29
CA ILE A 30 4.25 1.14 -1.84
C ILE A 30 5.14 2.29 -1.36
N HIS A 31 4.57 3.17 -0.53
CA HIS A 31 5.32 4.24 0.10
C HIS A 31 5.84 3.77 1.46
N ALA A 32 4.92 3.31 2.30
CA ALA A 32 5.23 2.76 3.60
C ALA A 32 4.33 1.56 3.88
N ALA A 33 4.82 0.67 4.72
CA ALA A 33 4.05 -0.42 5.28
C ALA A 33 4.47 -0.58 6.74
N ARG A 34 3.50 -0.79 7.62
CA ARG A 34 3.75 -1.14 9.02
C ARG A 34 2.92 -2.32 9.46
N ASN A 35 3.38 -2.99 10.51
CA ASN A 35 2.58 -3.99 11.20
C ASN A 35 1.92 -3.32 12.41
N ILE A 36 0.58 -3.33 12.46
CA ILE A 36 -0.18 -2.80 13.61
C ILE A 36 -0.34 -3.89 14.67
N GLU A 37 -0.53 -5.14 14.24
CA GLU A 37 -0.70 -6.29 15.12
C GLU A 37 0.23 -7.43 14.67
N LYS A 38 0.31 -8.52 15.45
CA LYS A 38 1.10 -9.72 15.08
C LYS A 38 0.73 -10.30 13.71
N VAL A 39 -0.49 -10.02 13.22
CA VAL A 39 -1.01 -10.55 11.94
C VAL A 39 -1.49 -9.47 10.96
N LYS A 40 -1.65 -8.21 11.39
CA LYS A 40 -2.13 -7.13 10.50
C LYS A 40 -1.00 -6.22 10.04
N ARG A 41 -0.69 -6.33 8.75
CA ARG A 41 0.15 -5.39 8.01
C ARG A 41 -0.71 -4.37 7.28
N VAL A 42 -0.50 -3.10 7.57
CA VAL A 42 -1.14 -1.96 6.89
C VAL A 42 -0.17 -1.33 5.93
N VAL A 43 -0.64 -1.13 4.71
CA VAL A 43 0.19 -0.75 3.57
C VAL A 43 -0.42 0.48 2.92
N ILE A 44 0.38 1.52 2.75
CA ILE A 44 -0.03 2.76 2.10
C ILE A 44 0.78 2.95 0.82
N CYS A 45 0.07 3.11 -0.30
CA CYS A 45 0.70 3.39 -1.59
C CYS A 45 1.07 4.87 -1.72
N LYS A 46 2.00 5.19 -2.61
CA LYS A 46 2.47 6.56 -2.90
C LYS A 46 1.39 7.55 -3.36
N SER A 47 0.17 7.10 -3.64
CA SER A 47 -0.94 7.97 -4.07
C SER A 47 -1.72 8.38 -2.84
N CYS A 48 -2.09 7.39 -2.02
CA CYS A 48 -2.73 7.64 -0.74
C CYS A 48 -1.82 8.41 0.22
N PHE A 49 -0.50 8.25 0.09
CA PHE A 49 0.44 9.06 0.86
C PHE A 49 0.45 10.55 0.46
N GLY A 50 -0.08 10.91 -0.72
CA GLY A 50 -0.29 12.31 -1.09
C GLY A 50 -1.52 12.94 -0.42
N ASP A 51 -2.44 12.13 0.11
CA ASP A 51 -3.64 12.60 0.80
C ASP A 51 -3.37 12.76 2.29
N ALA A 52 -3.30 14.01 2.78
CA ALA A 52 -2.99 14.30 4.19
C ALA A 52 -3.94 13.58 5.19
N ASN A 53 -5.22 13.42 4.84
CA ASN A 53 -6.19 12.69 5.68
C ASN A 53 -5.79 11.21 5.84
N LYS A 54 -5.45 10.52 4.75
CA LYS A 54 -5.08 9.10 4.76
C LYS A 54 -3.73 8.88 5.42
N VAL A 55 -2.80 9.82 5.25
CA VAL A 55 -1.50 9.79 5.95
C VAL A 55 -1.72 9.92 7.45
N ARG A 56 -2.56 10.88 7.89
CA ARG A 56 -2.88 11.05 9.30
C ARG A 56 -3.54 9.80 9.88
N GLU A 57 -4.49 9.17 9.17
CA GLU A 57 -5.06 7.89 9.57
C GLU A 57 -3.99 6.78 9.65
N TYR A 58 -3.11 6.71 8.65
CA TYR A 58 -1.96 5.79 8.68
C TYR A 58 -1.09 6.05 9.90
N GLU A 59 -0.72 7.28 10.23
CA GLU A 59 0.12 7.57 11.39
C GLU A 59 -0.58 7.26 12.73
N ASN A 60 -1.88 7.52 12.83
CA ASN A 60 -2.66 7.33 14.07
C ASN A 60 -3.00 5.86 14.38
N MET A 61 -2.93 4.97 13.39
CA MET A 61 -3.20 3.54 13.55
C MET A 61 -2.07 2.81 14.32
N LYS A 62 -1.66 3.29 15.49
CA LYS A 62 -0.62 2.68 16.35
C LYS A 62 -1.06 1.36 16.97
#